data_AF-A0A968NQM2-F1
#
_entry.id   AF-A0A968NQM2-F1
#
_cell.length_a   1.000
_cell.length_b   1.000
_cell.length_c   1.000
_cell.angle_alpha   90.00
_cell.angle_beta   90.00
_cell.angle_gamma   90.00
#
_symmetry.space_group_name_H-M   'P 1'
#
loop_
_entity.id
_entity.type
_entity.pdbx_description
1 polymer ?
#
loop_
_entity_poly.entity_id
_entity_poly.type
_entity_poly.pdbx_seq_one_letter_code
_entity_poly.pdbx_strand_id
1 'polypeptide(L)'
;MGTPALDWFNSIQFKLPTDRTLTSFSHGFYWVNTPPRFTSNVGVILNQGGTIILTTAMFNATDTEDPASDVRFVLGAGGAPIYGRSSQENVH
;
A
#
# COMPACT_ATOMS: atom_id res chain seq x y z
N MET A 1 5.50 -8.11 9.06
CA MET A 1 6.44 -6.97 8.93
C MET A 1 7.76 -7.54 8.42
N GLY A 2 8.03 -7.41 7.12
CA GLY A 2 9.32 -7.85 6.57
C GLY A 2 10.42 -6.92 7.06
N THR A 3 11.52 -7.49 7.55
CA THR A 3 12.73 -6.72 7.87
C THR A 3 13.24 -6.01 6.62
N PRO A 4 13.52 -4.70 6.63
CA PRO A 4 14.02 -4.02 5.44
C PRO A 4 15.35 -4.63 5.01
N ALA A 5 15.52 -4.84 3.70
CA ALA A 5 16.80 -5.22 3.13
C ALA A 5 17.74 -4.01 3.19
N LEU A 6 18.91 -4.19 3.80
CA LEU A 6 19.98 -3.21 3.83
C LEU A 6 20.72 -3.28 2.50
N ASP A 7 20.43 -2.37 1.56
CA ASP A 7 21.18 -2.27 0.32
C ASP A 7 22.56 -1.66 0.61
N TRP A 8 23.53 -2.52 0.82
CA TRP A 8 24.93 -2.14 1.02
C TRP A 8 25.56 -1.84 -0.35
N PHE A 9 25.70 -0.56 -0.69
CA PHE A 9 26.61 -0.20 -1.79
C PHE A 9 28.03 -0.54 -1.35
N ASN A 10 28.62 -1.60 -1.91
CA ASN A 10 29.99 -2.04 -1.58
C ASN A 10 31.06 -0.99 -1.91
N SER A 11 30.80 -0.04 -2.80
CA SER A 11 31.61 1.17 -2.96
C SER A 11 30.94 2.19 -3.89
N ILE A 12 31.06 3.48 -3.60
CA ILE A 12 30.99 4.53 -4.62
C ILE A 12 32.45 4.92 -4.92
N GLN A 13 32.98 4.48 -6.07
CA GLN A 13 34.35 4.80 -6.47
C GLN A 13 34.42 6.24 -6.96
N PHE A 14 34.57 7.20 -6.05
CA PHE A 14 35.09 8.51 -6.42
C PHE A 14 36.61 8.40 -6.51
N LYS A 15 37.17 8.63 -7.69
CA LYS A 15 38.63 8.62 -7.89
C LYS A 15 39.21 9.91 -7.29
N LEU A 16 39.56 9.90 -6.00
CA LEU A 16 40.14 11.05 -5.30
C LEU A 16 41.68 11.03 -5.35
N PRO A 17 42.34 12.20 -5.36
CA PRO A 17 43.80 12.31 -5.31
C PRO A 17 44.39 11.68 -4.03
N THR A 18 45.59 11.12 -4.15
CA THR A 18 46.26 10.21 -3.19
C THR A 18 46.76 10.84 -1.88
N ASP A 19 46.38 12.07 -1.54
CA ASP A 19 46.94 12.84 -0.39
C ASP A 19 45.87 13.33 0.61
N ARG A 20 44.86 12.51 0.90
CA ARG A 20 43.78 12.86 1.84
C ARG A 20 43.39 11.67 2.73
N THR A 21 43.18 11.91 4.02
CA THR A 21 42.60 10.96 4.99
C THR A 21 41.20 10.53 4.56
N LEU A 22 40.93 9.22 4.62
CA LEU A 22 39.64 8.64 4.25
C LEU A 22 38.56 8.95 5.30
N THR A 23 37.48 9.59 4.88
CA THR A 23 36.21 9.60 5.63
C THR A 23 35.14 9.01 4.74
N SER A 24 34.72 7.77 5.00
CA SER A 24 33.54 7.19 4.37
C SER A 24 32.29 7.66 5.10
N PHE A 25 31.34 8.27 4.39
CA PHE A 25 29.96 8.33 4.86
C PHE A 25 29.25 7.07 4.36
N SER A 26 28.65 6.32 5.27
CA SER A 26 27.72 5.24 4.91
C SER A 26 26.31 5.81 5.05
N HIS A 27 25.72 6.26 3.95
CA HIS A 27 24.30 6.63 3.92
C HIS A 27 23.51 5.42 3.40
N GLY A 28 22.70 4.81 4.27
CA GLY A 28 21.67 3.87 3.84
C GLY A 28 20.41 4.64 3.44
N PHE A 29 19.88 4.38 2.25
CA PHE A 29 18.52 4.79 1.92
C PHE A 29 17.58 3.67 2.38
N TYR A 30 16.60 4.00 3.23
CA TYR A 30 15.55 3.07 3.60
C TYR A 30 14.27 3.44 2.84
N TRP A 31 13.60 2.44 2.29
CA TRP A 31 12.25 2.61 1.76
C TRP A 31 11.27 2.62 2.93
N VAL A 32 10.44 3.66 2.99
CA VAL A 32 9.33 3.77 3.94
C VAL A 32 8.08 3.27 3.22
N ASN A 33 7.43 2.25 3.78
CA ASN A 33 6.14 1.83 3.27
C ASN A 33 5.12 2.95 3.43
N THR A 34 4.47 3.37 2.36
CA THR A 34 3.43 4.39 2.43
C THR A 34 2.05 3.75 2.53
N PRO A 35 1.03 4.45 3.06
CA PRO A 35 -0.31 3.90 3.10
C PRO A 35 -0.93 3.79 1.69
N PRO A 36 -1.78 2.77 1.44
CA PRO A 36 -2.51 2.67 0.19
C PRO A 36 -3.45 3.85 0.00
N ARG A 37 -3.77 4.16 -1.26
CA ARG A 37 -4.62 5.30 -1.64
C ARG A 37 -5.79 4.84 -2.48
N PHE A 38 -6.97 5.43 -2.24
CA PHE A 38 -8.12 5.19 -3.09
C PHE A 38 -7.91 5.76 -4.49
N THR A 39 -8.20 4.94 -5.51
CA THR A 39 -8.27 5.36 -6.91
C THR A 39 -9.70 5.59 -7.35
N SER A 40 -10.67 4.92 -6.72
CA SER A 40 -12.09 5.17 -6.89
C SER A 40 -12.83 5.03 -5.56
N ASN A 41 -13.78 5.93 -5.33
CA ASN A 41 -14.74 5.87 -4.22
C ASN A 41 -15.97 6.73 -4.57
N VAL A 42 -16.74 6.29 -5.56
CA VAL A 42 -17.88 7.07 -6.10
C VAL A 42 -19.15 6.96 -5.23
N GLY A 43 -19.18 6.00 -4.29
CA GLY A 43 -20.34 5.69 -3.47
C GLY A 43 -21.45 4.99 -4.25
N VAL A 44 -22.52 4.59 -3.53
CA VAL A 44 -23.71 3.96 -4.12
C VAL A 44 -24.97 4.45 -3.41
N ILE A 45 -26.07 4.57 -4.14
CA ILE A 45 -27.41 4.75 -3.57
C ILE A 45 -28.13 3.41 -3.71
N LEU A 46 -28.58 2.86 -2.59
CA LEU A 46 -29.28 1.59 -2.54
C LEU A 46 -30.68 1.80 -1.98
N ASN A 47 -31.69 1.44 -2.76
CA ASN A 47 -33.07 1.43 -2.28
C ASN A 47 -33.24 0.32 -1.22
N GLN A 48 -34.15 0.55 -0.27
CA GLN A 48 -34.43 -0.43 0.77
C GLN A 48 -34.81 -1.80 0.17
N GLY A 49 -34.23 -2.87 0.72
CA GLY A 49 -34.41 -4.24 0.23
C GLY A 49 -33.59 -4.58 -1.02
N GLY A 50 -32.89 -3.60 -1.62
CA GLY A 50 -31.99 -3.83 -2.74
C GLY A 50 -30.72 -4.57 -2.35
N THR A 51 -30.04 -5.12 -3.36
CA THR A 51 -28.69 -5.70 -3.24
C THR A 51 -27.83 -5.13 -4.36
N ILE A 52 -26.58 -4.82 -4.05
CA ILE A 52 -25.60 -4.34 -5.03
C ILE A 52 -24.26 -5.02 -4.79
N ILE A 53 -23.55 -5.31 -5.88
CA ILE A 53 -22.16 -5.79 -5.85
C ILE A 53 -21.27 -4.58 -6.11
N LEU A 54 -20.32 -4.32 -5.21
CA LEU A 54 -19.31 -3.28 -5.42
C LEU A 54 -18.31 -3.76 -6.47
N THR A 55 -18.13 -2.96 -7.52
CA THR A 55 -17.12 -3.21 -8.56
C THR A 55 -15.88 -2.35 -8.33
N THR A 56 -14.75 -2.72 -8.92
CA THR A 56 -13.50 -1.92 -8.86
C THR A 56 -13.65 -0.56 -9.55
N ALA A 57 -14.62 -0.39 -10.45
CA ALA A 57 -14.94 0.93 -10.99
C ALA A 57 -15.57 1.85 -9.92
N MET A 58 -16.31 1.28 -8.95
CA MET A 58 -16.99 2.04 -7.89
C MET A 58 -16.10 2.30 -6.68
N PHE A 59 -15.29 1.32 -6.30
CA PHE A 59 -14.43 1.38 -5.12
C PHE A 59 -13.15 0.59 -5.36
N ASN A 60 -12.01 1.27 -5.34
CA ASN A 60 -10.71 0.65 -5.58
C ASN A 60 -9.59 1.46 -4.92
N ALA A 61 -8.47 0.80 -4.67
CA ALA A 61 -7.27 1.38 -4.08
C ALA A 61 -6.02 0.79 -4.73
N THR A 62 -4.94 1.54 -4.66
CA THR A 62 -3.60 1.10 -5.08
C THR A 62 -2.60 1.45 -4.00
N ASP A 63 -1.60 0.61 -3.88
CA ASP A 63 -0.39 0.90 -3.12
C ASP A 63 0.77 1.08 -4.13
N THR A 64 1.71 1.97 -3.83
CA THR A 64 2.85 2.21 -4.73
C THR A 64 3.98 1.22 -4.49
N GLU A 65 4.08 0.71 -3.26
CA GLU A 65 5.12 -0.22 -2.84
C GLU A 65 4.65 -1.68 -2.95
N ASP A 66 3.35 -1.94 -2.77
CA ASP A 66 2.78 -3.28 -2.78
C ASP A 66 2.01 -3.62 -4.08
N PRO A 67 2.05 -4.89 -4.54
CA PRO A 67 1.23 -5.33 -5.65
C PRO A 67 -0.26 -5.31 -5.29
N ALA A 68 -1.12 -5.22 -6.30
CA ALA A 68 -2.57 -5.18 -6.10
C ALA A 68 -3.14 -6.40 -5.34
N SER A 69 -2.47 -7.56 -5.37
CA SER A 69 -2.86 -8.75 -4.61
C SER A 69 -2.77 -8.59 -3.10
N ASP A 70 -1.97 -7.64 -2.64
CA ASP A 70 -1.65 -7.47 -1.22
C ASP A 70 -2.52 -6.36 -0.59
N VAL A 71 -3.21 -5.57 -1.43
CA VAL A 71 -4.21 -4.60 -1.00
C VAL A 71 -5.51 -5.32 -0.63
N ARG A 72 -5.89 -5.25 0.64
CA ARG A 72 -7.09 -5.91 1.17
C ARG A 72 -8.14 -4.92 1.64
N PHE A 73 -9.38 -5.13 1.20
CA PHE A 73 -10.55 -4.43 1.72
C PHE A 73 -11.18 -5.22 2.87
N VAL A 74 -11.45 -4.55 3.98
CA VAL A 74 -12.09 -5.12 5.16
C VAL A 74 -13.26 -4.25 5.61
N LEU A 75 -14.34 -4.89 6.04
CA LEU A 75 -15.44 -4.20 6.72
C LEU A 75 -15.00 -3.95 8.16
N GLY A 76 -14.90 -2.67 8.56
CA GLY A 76 -14.53 -2.30 9.92
C GLY A 76 -15.58 -2.72 10.96
N ALA A 77 -15.29 -2.56 12.26
CA ALA A 77 -16.20 -2.94 13.35
C ALA A 77 -17.56 -2.18 13.35
N GLY A 78 -17.70 -1.12 12.54
CA GLY A 78 -18.97 -0.45 12.22
C GLY A 78 -19.55 -0.80 10.85
N GLY A 79 -19.06 -1.87 10.21
CA GLY A 79 -19.19 -2.17 8.77
C GLY A 79 -20.54 -2.71 8.32
N ALA A 80 -21.48 -2.92 9.24
CA ALA A 80 -22.88 -3.10 8.91
C ALA A 80 -23.54 -1.72 8.81
N PRO A 81 -24.18 -1.38 7.67
CA PRO A 81 -25.03 -0.21 7.60
C PRO A 81 -26.09 -0.28 8.71
N ILE A 82 -26.39 0.83 9.38
CA ILE A 82 -27.41 0.90 10.45
C ILE A 82 -28.77 0.35 9.95
N TYR A 83 -29.03 0.43 8.64
CA TYR A 83 -30.23 -0.07 7.97
C TYR A 83 -29.93 -1.10 6.85
N GLY A 84 -28.93 -1.97 7.01
CA GLY A 84 -28.58 -2.97 6.00
C GLY A 84 -27.61 -4.04 6.49
N ARG A 85 -27.25 -4.97 5.59
CA ARG A 85 -26.22 -5.98 5.85
C ARG A 85 -25.20 -5.97 4.72
N SER A 86 -23.93 -6.06 5.09
CA SER A 86 -22.83 -6.26 4.15
C SER A 86 -22.39 -7.72 4.27
N SER A 87 -22.21 -8.42 3.15
CA SER A 87 -21.64 -9.77 3.10
C SER A 87 -20.42 -9.75 2.21
N GLN A 88 -19.28 -10.22 2.72
CA GLN A 88 -18.09 -10.44 1.90
C GLN A 88 -18.13 -11.89 1.42
N GLU A 89 -18.43 -12.10 0.14
CA GLU A 89 -18.29 -13.40 -0.49
C GLU A 89 -16.87 -13.51 -1.06
N ASN A 90 -16.03 -14.34 -0.44
CA ASN A 90 -14.75 -14.71 -1.03
C ASN A 90 -15.05 -15.68 -2.17
N VAL A 91 -15.08 -15.17 -3.40
CA VAL A 91 -15.04 -16.04 -4.58
C VAL A 91 -13.59 -16.53 -4.69
N HIS A 92 -13.41 -17.83 -4.40
CA HIS A 92 -12.15 -18.55 -4.58
C HIS A 92 -11.77 -18.69 -6.06
#